data_AF-A0A3B9SL16-F1
#
_entry.id   AF-A0A3B9SL16-F1
#
_cell.length_a   1.000
_cell.length_b   1.000
_cell.length_c   1.000
_cell.angle_alpha   90.00
_cell.angle_beta   90.00
_cell.angle_gamma   90.00
#
_symmetry.space_group_name_H-M   'P 1'
#
loop_
_entity.id
_entity.type
_entity.pdbx_description
1 polymer ?
#
loop_
_entity_poly.entity_id
_entity_poly.type
_entity_poly.pdbx_seq_one_letter_code
_entity_poly.pdbx_strand_id
1 'polypeptide(L)' 'MAGNSFGEILRVSTFGESHGTAMGGMLDGMPAGLW' A
#
# COMPACT_ATOMS: atom_id res chain seq x y z
N MET A 1 -3.94 10.98 5.50
CA MET A 1 -5.32 10.53 5.76
C MET A 1 -5.27 9.34 6.70
N ALA A 2 -5.94 9.41 7.86
CA ALA A 2 -6.13 8.24 8.71
C ALA A 2 -7.06 7.27 7.97
N GLY A 3 -6.59 6.05 7.67
CA GLY A 3 -7.32 5.06 6.88
C GLY A 3 -6.65 4.64 5.56
N ASN A 4 -5.41 5.09 5.30
CA ASN A 4 -4.67 4.68 4.09
C ASN A 4 -4.03 3.29 4.19
N SER A 5 -4.22 2.56 5.30
CA SER A 5 -3.63 1.24 5.52
C SER A 5 -4.72 0.23 5.90
N PHE A 6 -4.75 -0.91 5.21
CA PHE A 6 -5.72 -1.98 5.42
C PHE A 6 -5.03 -3.35 5.46
N GLY A 7 -5.50 -4.24 6.36
CA GLY A 7 -4.97 -5.59 6.54
C GLY A 7 -4.00 -5.72 7.73
N GLU A 8 -3.90 -6.94 8.25
CA GLU A 8 -3.06 -7.30 9.41
C GLU A 8 -1.86 -8.17 8.99
N ILE A 9 -2.11 -9.29 8.31
CA ILE A 9 -1.07 -10.21 7.83
C ILE A 9 -0.51 -9.76 6.48
N LEU A 10 -1.40 -9.48 5.52
CA LEU A 10 -1.05 -8.83 4.26
C LEU A 10 -1.59 -7.41 4.31
N ARG A 11 -0.70 -6.45 4.48
CA ARG A 11 -1.08 -5.05 4.69
C ARG A 11 -0.80 -4.24 3.43
N VAL A 12 -1.82 -3.52 2.98
CA VAL A 12 -1.71 -2.54 1.90
C VAL A 12 -1.77 -1.14 2.47
N SER A 13 -0.81 -0.30 2.09
CA SER A 13 -0.77 1.11 2.47
C SER A 13 -0.68 1.98 1.22
N THR A 14 -1.54 2.99 1.06
CA THR A 14 -1.58 3.86 -0.12
C THR A 14 -1.13 5.29 0.19
N PHE A 15 -0.63 5.99 -0.82
CA PHE A 15 -0.24 7.39 -0.73
C PHE A 15 -0.41 8.13 -2.07
N GLY A 16 -0.43 9.45 -1.98
CA GLY A 16 -0.60 10.34 -3.12
C GLY A 16 -2.05 10.71 -3.39
N GLU A 17 -2.23 11.75 -4.19
CA GLU A 17 -3.53 12.32 -4.58
C GLU A 17 -3.67 12.26 -6.10
N SER A 18 -4.90 12.21 -6.60
CA SER A 18 -5.19 11.97 -8.03
C SER A 18 -4.53 12.96 -8.99
N HIS A 19 -4.31 14.21 -8.56
CA HIS A 19 -3.66 15.27 -9.32
C HIS A 19 -2.29 15.66 -8.74
N GLY A 20 -1.73 14.82 -7.85
CA GLY A 20 -0.40 15.01 -7.30
C GLY A 20 0.70 14.55 -8.26
N THR A 21 1.95 14.85 -7.92
CA THR A 21 3.12 14.44 -8.72
C THR A 21 3.24 12.94 -8.89
N ALA A 22 2.79 12.15 -7.91
CA ALA A 22 2.74 10.70 -7.96
C ALA A 22 1.68 10.12 -7.01
N MET A 23 1.19 8.93 -7.35
CA MET A 23 0.40 8.06 -6.48
C MET A 23 1.07 6.70 -6.39
N GLY A 24 0.84 5.99 -5.29
CA GLY A 24 1.40 4.67 -5.11
C GLY A 24 0.88 3.94 -3.88
N GLY A 25 1.45 2.77 -3.66
CA GLY A 25 1.17 1.97 -2.49
C GLY A 25 2.29 1.00 -2.16
N MET A 26 2.28 0.53 -0.94
CA MET A 26 3.19 -0.45 -0.39
C MET A 26 2.40 -1.68 0.03
N LEU A 27 2.90 -2.85 -0.35
CA LEU A 27 2.41 -4.15 0.10
C LEU A 27 3.41 -4.75 1.06
N ASP A 28 2.95 -5.06 2.27
CA ASP A 28 3.70 -5.68 3.36
C ASP A 28 3.10 -7.06 3.67
N GLY A 29 3.94 -8.03 4.04
CA GLY A 29 3.54 -9.39 4.37
C GLY A 29 3.35 -10.33 3.18
N MET A 30 3.83 -9.96 1.99
CA MET A 30 3.83 -10.88 0.84
C MET A 30 4.81 -12.04 1.07
N PRO A 31 4.38 -13.29 0.88
CA PRO A 31 5.27 -14.43 1.02
C PRO A 31 6.34 -14.43 -0.08
N ALA A 32 7.56 -14.82 0.28
CA ALA A 32 8.66 -14.94 -0.66
C ALA A 32 8.37 -16.04 -1.71
N GLY A 33 8.86 -15.85 -2.94
CA GLY A 33 8.70 -16.82 -4.04
C GLY A 33 7.48 -16.61 -4.95
N LEU A 34 6.74 -15.51 -4.80
CA LEU A 34 5.65 -15.08 -5.69
C LEU A 34 6.13 -14.15 -6.84
N TRP A 35 7.35 -14.34 -7.35
CA TRP A 35 7.91 -13.54 -8.45
C TRP A 35 8.11 -14.39 -9.69
#